data_AF-A0A7C1MWA2-F1
#
_entry.id   AF-A0A7C1MWA2-F1
#
_cell.length_a   1.000
_cell.length_b   1.000
_cell.length_c   1.000
_cell.angle_alpha   90.00
_cell.angle_beta   90.00
_cell.angle_gamma   90.00
#
_symmetry.space_group_name_H-M   'P 1'
#
loop_
_entity.id
_entity.type
_entity.pdbx_description
1 polymer ?
#
loop_
_entity_poly.entity_id
_entity_poly.type
_entity_poly.pdbx_seq_one_letter_code
_entity_poly.pdbx_strand_id
1 'polypeptide(L)'
;MNWILGIALFLICIFLISHLLKKRKQRRQDKAMNEGWGQPKTDAYFNMYHISRYFENKREKASCYQVIETETCNDLDLDAVFKKIDRTSSKIGQQYLYYKLRVIQPLERVKRFAALSGIFEEDTLTRTLFQQELLKLNDVKAYSLEELTHFDTVEKPKILNWTCNKKVDN
;
A
#
# COMPACT_ATOMS: atom_id res chain seq x y z
N MET A 1 13.20 50.37 -1.05
CA MET A 1 12.34 49.48 -1.86
C MET A 1 13.10 48.30 -2.50
N ASN A 2 14.42 48.17 -2.31
CA ASN A 2 15.26 47.14 -2.96
C ASN A 2 15.28 45.80 -2.21
N TRP A 3 14.83 45.76 -0.95
CA TRP A 3 14.80 44.54 -0.14
C TRP A 3 13.79 43.49 -0.66
N ILE A 4 12.74 43.94 -1.36
CA ILE A 4 11.74 43.07 -2.00
C ILE A 4 12.38 42.24 -3.13
N LEU A 5 13.24 42.84 -3.95
CA LEU A 5 13.97 42.14 -5.01
C LEU A 5 14.91 41.07 -4.43
N GLY A 6 15.57 41.38 -3.31
CA GLY A 6 16.41 40.42 -2.58
C GLY A 6 15.63 39.21 -2.07
N ILE A 7 14.45 39.45 -1.48
CA ILE A 7 13.56 38.36 -1.01
C ILE A 7 13.06 37.52 -2.19
N ALA A 8 12.64 38.15 -3.29
CA ALA A 8 12.16 37.44 -4.46
C ALA A 8 13.25 36.52 -5.05
N LEU A 9 14.48 37.03 -5.18
CA LEU A 9 15.63 36.26 -5.65
C LEU A 9 15.95 35.10 -4.72
N PHE A 10 15.89 35.33 -3.40
CA PHE A 10 16.11 34.28 -2.40
C PHE A 10 15.07 33.15 -2.49
N LEU A 11 13.78 33.48 -2.65
CA LEU A 11 12.71 32.50 -2.83
C LEU A 11 12.87 31.69 -4.12
N ILE A 12 13.26 32.33 -5.22
CA ILE A 12 13.56 31.64 -6.49
C ILE A 12 14.74 30.67 -6.32
N CYS A 13 15.81 31.09 -5.63
CA CYS A 13 16.95 30.24 -5.34
C CYS A 13 16.55 29.01 -4.50
N ILE A 14 15.76 29.19 -3.44
CA ILE A 14 15.25 28.08 -2.62
C ILE A 14 14.40 27.13 -3.47
N PHE A 15 13.50 27.66 -4.30
CA PHE A 15 12.66 26.86 -5.18
C PHE A 15 13.50 26.02 -6.14
N LEU A 16 14.47 26.63 -6.83
CA LEU A 16 15.37 25.94 -7.76
C LEU A 16 16.19 24.85 -7.05
N ILE A 17 16.77 25.15 -5.89
CA ILE A 17 17.52 24.18 -5.08
C ILE A 17 16.62 23.01 -4.70
N SER A 18 15.41 23.26 -4.20
CA SER A 18 14.47 22.21 -3.80
C SER A 18 14.08 21.30 -4.98
N HIS A 19 13.86 21.89 -6.16
CA HIS A 19 13.53 21.16 -7.38
C HIS A 19 14.69 20.26 -7.84
N LEU A 20 15.93 20.78 -7.81
CA LEU A 20 17.13 20.00 -8.16
C LEU A 20 17.38 18.86 -7.16
N LEU A 21 17.21 19.10 -5.86
CA LEU A 21 17.34 18.07 -4.83
C LEU A 21 16.27 16.99 -4.97
N LYS A 22 15.00 17.37 -5.23
CA LYS A 22 13.89 16.44 -5.49
C LYS A 22 14.18 15.55 -6.71
N LYS A 23 14.65 16.15 -7.81
CA LYS A 23 15.00 15.43 -9.04
C LYS A 23 16.17 14.46 -8.83
N ARG A 24 17.19 14.86 -8.05
CA ARG A 24 18.30 13.97 -7.67
C ARG A 24 17.83 12.81 -6.80
N LYS A 25 16.94 13.06 -5.83
CA LYS A 25 16.36 12.03 -4.96
C LYS A 25 15.58 11.00 -5.78
N GLN A 26 14.72 11.45 -6.69
CA GLN A 26 13.94 10.57 -7.58
C GLN A 26 14.86 9.67 -8.41
N ARG A 27 15.87 10.23 -9.08
CA ARG A 27 16.83 9.45 -9.88
C ARG A 27 17.57 8.38 -9.06
N ARG A 28 17.93 8.70 -7.81
CA ARG A 28 18.56 7.74 -6.90
C ARG A 28 17.60 6.61 -6.52
N GLN A 29 16.33 6.95 -6.26
CA GLN A 29 15.29 5.96 -5.99
C GLN A 29 15.06 5.06 -7.19
N ASP A 30 14.98 5.60 -8.40
CA ASP A 30 14.76 4.82 -9.63
C ASP A 30 15.91 3.86 -9.90
N LYS A 31 17.14 4.34 -9.74
CA LYS A 31 18.33 3.50 -9.87
C LYS A 31 18.31 2.36 -8.84
N ALA A 32 18.03 2.67 -7.57
CA ALA A 32 17.93 1.67 -6.51
C ALA A 32 16.80 0.66 -6.74
N MET A 33 15.64 1.09 -7.25
CA MET A 33 14.52 0.22 -7.59
C MET A 33 14.85 -0.74 -8.72
N ASN A 34 15.54 -0.24 -9.75
CA ASN A 34 15.96 -1.06 -10.89
C ASN A 34 17.06 -2.05 -10.53
N GLU A 35 18.07 -1.61 -9.79
CA GLU A 35 19.17 -2.49 -9.32
C GLU A 35 18.68 -3.52 -8.28
N GLY A 36 17.73 -3.14 -7.43
CA GLY A 36 17.14 -4.01 -6.41
C GLY A 36 15.98 -4.89 -6.90
N TRP A 37 15.62 -4.84 -8.19
CA TRP A 37 14.50 -5.62 -8.70
C TRP A 37 14.73 -7.12 -8.53
N GLY A 38 13.75 -7.82 -7.97
CA GLY A 38 13.82 -9.26 -7.69
C GLY A 38 14.71 -9.66 -6.51
N GLN A 39 15.53 -8.76 -5.96
CA GLN A 39 16.50 -9.09 -4.91
C GLN A 39 15.86 -9.25 -3.52
N PRO A 40 16.32 -10.24 -2.71
CA PRO A 40 15.84 -10.46 -1.36
C PRO A 40 15.98 -9.24 -0.47
N LYS A 41 14.93 -8.98 0.33
CA LYS A 41 15.02 -8.00 1.42
C LYS A 41 15.90 -8.61 2.51
N THR A 42 17.10 -8.07 2.72
CA THR A 42 18.08 -8.59 3.68
C THR A 42 17.75 -8.22 5.13
N ASP A 43 17.24 -7.00 5.36
CA ASP A 43 17.03 -6.44 6.70
C ASP A 43 15.59 -5.96 6.94
N ALA A 44 14.61 -6.57 6.26
CA ALA A 44 13.22 -6.16 6.40
C ALA A 44 12.59 -6.72 7.67
N TYR A 45 12.03 -5.81 8.48
CA TYR A 45 11.13 -6.18 9.56
C TYR A 45 9.72 -6.46 9.03
N PHE A 46 9.20 -7.64 9.38
CA PHE A 46 7.86 -8.10 9.02
C PHE A 46 6.99 -8.16 10.27
N ASN A 47 6.05 -7.22 10.38
CA ASN A 47 5.05 -7.25 11.44
C ASN A 47 3.88 -8.13 10.98
N MET A 48 3.96 -9.44 11.24
CA MET A 48 2.95 -10.41 10.77
C MET A 48 1.56 -10.10 11.30
N TYR A 49 1.44 -9.52 12.50
CA TYR A 49 0.16 -9.08 13.07
C TYR A 49 -0.54 -8.04 12.18
N HIS A 50 0.17 -7.02 11.70
CA HIS A 50 -0.42 -6.04 10.77
C HIS A 50 -0.61 -6.59 9.36
N ILE A 51 0.30 -7.46 8.91
CA ILE A 51 0.27 -8.05 7.56
C ILE A 51 -0.95 -8.97 7.38
N SER A 52 -1.29 -9.79 8.39
CA SER A 52 -2.43 -10.71 8.29
C SER A 52 -3.79 -10.03 8.40
N ARG A 53 -3.84 -8.80 8.93
CA ARG A 53 -5.10 -8.12 9.27
C ARG A 53 -6.06 -7.92 8.10
N TYR A 54 -5.55 -7.58 6.93
CA TYR A 54 -6.39 -7.47 5.73
C TYR A 54 -7.03 -8.82 5.36
N PHE A 55 -6.28 -9.92 5.50
CA PHE A 55 -6.81 -11.26 5.28
C PHE A 55 -7.90 -11.60 6.30
N GLU A 56 -7.65 -11.39 7.59
CA GLU A 56 -8.63 -11.67 8.63
C GLU A 56 -9.95 -10.93 8.41
N ASN A 57 -9.88 -9.67 8.00
CA ASN A 57 -11.07 -8.85 7.73
C ASN A 57 -11.83 -9.23 6.43
N LYS A 58 -11.16 -9.91 5.48
CA LYS A 58 -11.74 -10.25 4.16
C LYS A 58 -12.11 -11.72 4.00
N ARG A 59 -11.57 -12.63 4.81
CA ARG A 59 -11.67 -14.09 4.60
C ARG A 59 -13.11 -14.60 4.44
N GLU A 60 -14.05 -14.05 5.21
CA GLU A 60 -15.46 -14.47 5.21
C GLU A 60 -16.28 -13.89 4.04
N LYS A 61 -15.84 -12.76 3.49
CA LYS A 61 -16.53 -12.03 2.41
C LYS A 61 -15.98 -12.38 1.02
N ALA A 62 -14.98 -13.27 0.94
CA ALA A 62 -14.31 -13.58 -0.32
C ALA A 62 -15.05 -14.68 -1.09
N SER A 63 -15.64 -14.32 -2.24
CA SER A 63 -15.80 -15.31 -3.32
C SER A 63 -14.40 -15.84 -3.63
N CYS A 64 -14.12 -17.11 -3.32
CA CYS A 64 -12.82 -17.73 -3.55
C CYS A 64 -13.00 -19.22 -3.85
N TYR A 65 -11.92 -19.86 -4.31
CA TYR A 65 -11.91 -21.32 -4.48
C TYR A 65 -11.65 -22.01 -3.14
N GLN A 66 -10.67 -21.51 -2.38
CA GLN A 66 -10.30 -22.05 -1.08
C GLN A 66 -9.60 -20.98 -0.23
N VAL A 67 -9.85 -21.01 1.07
CA VAL A 67 -9.06 -20.29 2.08
C VAL A 67 -8.16 -21.31 2.78
N ILE A 68 -6.88 -21.00 2.90
CA ILE A 68 -5.93 -21.84 3.65
C ILE A 68 -6.11 -21.52 5.14
N GLU A 69 -6.47 -22.54 5.92
CA GLU A 69 -6.69 -22.41 7.35
C GLU A 69 -5.38 -22.14 8.10
N THR A 70 -5.50 -21.66 9.34
CA THR A 70 -4.34 -21.31 10.18
C THR A 70 -3.45 -22.52 10.45
N GLU A 71 -4.02 -23.70 10.74
CA GLU A 71 -3.23 -24.91 10.98
C GLU A 71 -2.40 -25.31 9.76
N THR A 72 -3.01 -25.41 8.57
CA THR A 72 -2.29 -25.71 7.33
C THR A 72 -1.21 -24.69 7.00
N CYS A 73 -1.45 -23.42 7.32
CA CYS A 73 -0.47 -22.34 7.11
C CYS A 73 0.72 -22.45 8.04
N ASN A 74 0.51 -22.92 9.27
CA ASN A 74 1.56 -23.23 10.22
C ASN A 74 2.34 -24.47 9.75
N ASP A 75 1.66 -25.54 9.35
CA ASP A 75 2.31 -26.77 8.85
C ASP A 75 3.21 -26.52 7.63
N LEU A 76 2.83 -25.57 6.78
CA LEU A 76 3.57 -25.19 5.57
C LEU A 76 4.58 -24.04 5.79
N ASP A 77 4.69 -23.53 7.02
CA ASP A 77 5.50 -22.35 7.35
C ASP A 77 5.28 -21.17 6.38
N LEU A 78 4.02 -20.89 6.01
CA LEU A 78 3.72 -19.88 4.98
C LEU A 78 4.17 -18.47 5.36
N ASP A 79 4.29 -18.16 6.65
CA ASP A 79 4.86 -16.90 7.11
C ASP A 79 6.35 -16.77 6.72
N ALA A 80 7.11 -17.87 6.77
CA ALA A 80 8.50 -17.90 6.32
C ALA A 80 8.58 -17.79 4.79
N VAL A 81 7.68 -18.49 4.07
CA VAL A 81 7.56 -18.37 2.61
C VAL A 81 7.26 -16.93 2.22
N PHE A 82 6.28 -16.30 2.89
CA PHE A 82 5.91 -14.90 2.65
C PHE A 82 7.11 -13.96 2.80
N LYS A 83 7.86 -14.07 3.90
CA LYS A 83 9.06 -13.24 4.15
C LYS A 83 10.10 -13.38 3.03
N LYS A 84 10.22 -14.57 2.43
CA LYS A 84 11.17 -14.84 1.33
C LYS A 84 10.71 -14.25 0.00
N ILE A 85 9.43 -14.38 -0.33
CA ILE A 85 8.86 -13.94 -1.62
C ILE A 85 8.48 -12.45 -1.65
N ASP A 86 8.30 -11.81 -0.49
CA ASP A 86 7.85 -10.43 -0.46
C ASP A 86 8.84 -9.48 -1.13
N ARG A 87 8.37 -8.84 -2.21
CA ARG A 87 9.03 -7.77 -2.97
C ARG A 87 8.20 -6.50 -3.03
N THR A 88 7.13 -6.42 -2.25
CA THR A 88 6.24 -5.26 -2.25
C THR A 88 6.95 -4.01 -1.76
N SER A 89 6.58 -2.87 -2.33
CA SER A 89 7.17 -1.56 -1.98
C SER A 89 6.35 -0.81 -0.91
N SER A 90 5.21 -1.35 -0.47
CA SER A 90 4.26 -0.69 0.45
C SER A 90 3.75 -1.64 1.52
N LYS A 91 3.33 -1.09 2.68
CA LYS A 91 2.77 -1.89 3.78
C LYS A 91 1.42 -2.51 3.43
N ILE A 92 0.58 -1.77 2.73
CA ILE A 92 -0.69 -2.30 2.18
C ILE A 92 -0.44 -3.39 1.11
N GLY A 93 0.67 -3.28 0.37
CA GLY A 93 1.10 -4.31 -0.58
C GLY A 93 1.43 -5.61 0.14
N GLN A 94 2.12 -5.55 1.29
CA GLN A 94 2.40 -6.72 2.13
C GLN A 94 1.12 -7.41 2.58
N GLN A 95 0.14 -6.63 3.06
CA GLN A 95 -1.18 -7.13 3.44
C GLN A 95 -1.91 -7.82 2.28
N TYR A 96 -1.93 -7.19 1.11
CA TYR A 96 -2.62 -7.75 -0.06
C TYR A 96 -1.92 -9.00 -0.58
N LEU A 97 -0.59 -9.03 -0.60
CA LEU A 97 0.18 -10.22 -1.00
C LEU A 97 -0.06 -11.39 -0.05
N TYR A 98 -0.10 -11.13 1.27
CA TYR A 98 -0.38 -12.17 2.26
C TYR A 98 -1.79 -12.75 2.09
N TYR A 99 -2.78 -11.88 1.88
CA TYR A 99 -4.14 -12.31 1.53
C TYR A 99 -4.17 -13.17 0.25
N LYS A 100 -3.43 -12.78 -0.79
CA LYS A 100 -3.35 -13.54 -2.04
C LYS A 100 -2.68 -14.91 -1.85
N LEU A 101 -1.76 -15.04 -0.89
CA LEU A 101 -1.13 -16.31 -0.54
C LEU A 101 -2.11 -17.23 0.23
N ARG A 102 -2.90 -16.65 1.15
CA ARG A 102 -3.86 -17.38 2.00
C ARG A 102 -5.20 -17.69 1.30
N VAL A 103 -5.55 -16.98 0.22
CA VAL A 103 -6.82 -17.14 -0.49
C VAL A 103 -6.59 -17.55 -1.94
N ILE A 104 -6.85 -18.83 -2.21
CA ILE A 104 -6.81 -19.41 -3.55
C ILE A 104 -8.02 -18.90 -4.32
N GLN A 105 -7.73 -18.17 -5.40
CA GLN A 105 -8.75 -17.55 -6.25
C GLN A 105 -9.14 -18.50 -7.40
N PRO A 106 -10.36 -18.38 -7.96
CA PRO A 106 -10.74 -19.09 -9.17
C PRO A 106 -9.77 -18.81 -10.32
N LEU A 107 -9.60 -19.79 -11.21
CA LEU A 107 -8.62 -19.78 -12.29
C LEU A 107 -8.63 -18.49 -13.11
N GLU A 108 -9.80 -17.96 -13.44
CA GLU A 108 -9.94 -16.71 -14.21
C GLU A 108 -9.33 -15.50 -13.49
N ARG A 109 -9.48 -15.41 -12.16
CA ARG A 109 -8.85 -14.33 -11.37
C ARG A 109 -7.34 -14.54 -11.25
N VAL A 110 -6.87 -15.79 -11.22
CA VAL A 110 -5.43 -16.10 -11.23
C VAL A 110 -4.79 -15.70 -12.56
N LYS A 111 -5.41 -16.07 -13.70
CA LYS A 111 -4.95 -15.68 -15.04
C LYS A 111 -4.88 -14.16 -15.23
N ARG A 112 -5.90 -13.43 -14.78
CA ARG A 112 -5.90 -11.96 -14.82
C ARG A 112 -4.76 -11.36 -13.99
N PHE A 113 -4.50 -11.91 -12.82
CA PHE A 113 -3.38 -11.47 -11.98
C PHE A 113 -2.03 -11.75 -12.66
N ALA A 114 -1.85 -12.92 -13.26
CA ALA A 114 -0.64 -13.26 -14.00
C ALA A 114 -0.42 -12.34 -15.21
N ALA A 115 -1.47 -12.04 -15.97
CA ALA A 115 -1.40 -11.08 -17.08
C ALA A 115 -0.97 -9.67 -16.60
N LEU A 116 -1.52 -9.21 -15.47
CA LEU A 116 -1.12 -7.93 -14.87
C LEU A 116 0.34 -7.95 -14.41
N SER A 117 0.80 -9.05 -13.81
CA SER A 117 2.21 -9.23 -13.44
C SER A 117 3.13 -9.20 -14.66
N GLY A 118 2.73 -9.80 -15.78
CA GLY A 118 3.47 -9.78 -17.05
C GLY A 118 3.73 -8.38 -17.58
N ILE A 119 2.76 -7.45 -17.45
CA ILE A 119 2.93 -6.04 -17.84
C ILE A 119 4.11 -5.41 -17.08
N PHE A 120 4.24 -5.67 -15.78
CA PHE A 120 5.34 -5.12 -14.97
C PHE A 120 6.68 -5.86 -15.16
N GLU A 121 6.64 -7.08 -15.69
CA GLU A 121 7.84 -7.82 -16.08
C GLU A 121 8.43 -7.25 -17.38
N GLU A 122 7.57 -6.99 -18.37
CA GLU A 122 7.95 -6.48 -19.69
C GLU A 122 8.27 -4.98 -19.69
N ASP A 123 7.44 -4.15 -19.04
CA ASP A 123 7.58 -2.70 -19.04
C ASP A 123 8.22 -2.18 -17.74
N THR A 124 9.53 -1.96 -17.81
CA THR A 124 10.31 -1.40 -16.70
C THR A 124 9.89 0.03 -16.36
N LEU A 125 9.50 0.86 -17.33
CA LEU A 125 9.09 2.25 -17.05
C LEU A 125 7.80 2.26 -16.23
N THR A 126 6.80 1.50 -16.67
CA THR A 126 5.53 1.35 -15.94
C THR A 126 5.78 0.76 -14.55
N ARG A 127 6.62 -0.29 -14.44
CA ARG A 127 7.00 -0.86 -13.14
C ARG A 127 7.60 0.17 -12.20
N THR A 128 8.63 0.92 -12.64
CA THR A 128 9.30 1.90 -11.77
C THR A 128 8.34 3.00 -11.33
N LEU A 129 7.47 3.49 -12.21
CA LEU A 129 6.45 4.50 -11.87
C LEU A 129 5.51 4.01 -10.76
N PHE A 130 4.99 2.79 -10.87
CA PHE A 130 4.12 2.22 -9.83
C PHE A 130 4.88 1.97 -8.52
N GLN A 131 6.13 1.49 -8.59
CA GLN A 131 6.95 1.31 -7.39
C GLN A 131 7.21 2.63 -6.67
N GLN A 132 7.47 3.73 -7.39
CA GLN A 132 7.61 5.06 -6.81
C GLN A 132 6.35 5.53 -6.07
N GLU A 133 5.19 5.34 -6.66
CA GLU A 133 3.92 5.72 -6.05
C GLU A 133 3.61 4.86 -4.82
N LEU A 134 3.80 3.55 -4.92
CA LEU A 134 3.59 2.62 -3.80
C LEU A 134 4.59 2.84 -2.66
N LEU A 135 5.83 3.29 -2.95
CA LEU A 135 6.82 3.57 -1.92
C LEU A 135 6.34 4.66 -0.92
N LYS A 136 5.47 5.58 -1.36
CA LYS A 136 4.86 6.58 -0.47
C LYS A 136 4.00 5.96 0.64
N LEU A 137 3.57 4.71 0.43
CA LEU A 137 2.78 3.91 1.36
C LEU A 137 3.62 2.85 2.11
N ASN A 138 4.94 3.04 2.19
CA ASN A 138 5.84 2.15 2.95
C ASN A 138 5.99 2.54 4.44
N ASP A 139 5.26 3.56 4.90
CA ASP A 139 5.21 3.93 6.32
C ASP A 139 4.37 2.92 7.11
N VAL A 140 4.74 2.64 8.37
CA VAL A 140 4.01 1.71 9.25
C VAL A 140 2.54 2.11 9.40
N LYS A 141 2.22 3.41 9.40
CA LYS A 141 0.84 3.92 9.48
C LYS A 141 -0.03 3.51 8.28
N ALA A 142 0.58 3.13 7.16
CA ALA A 142 -0.16 2.65 6.00
C ALA A 142 -0.85 1.29 6.26
N TYR A 143 -0.46 0.55 7.30
CA TYR A 143 -1.22 -0.60 7.83
C TYR A 143 -2.52 -0.22 8.55
N SER A 144 -2.93 1.04 8.58
CA SER A 144 -4.27 1.41 9.06
C SER A 144 -5.21 1.74 7.89
N LEU A 145 -4.70 1.76 6.66
CA LEU A 145 -5.52 2.07 5.48
C LEU A 145 -6.56 0.99 5.21
N GLU A 146 -6.29 -0.27 5.56
CA GLU A 146 -7.31 -1.30 5.42
C GLU A 146 -8.50 -1.01 6.33
N GLU A 147 -8.30 -0.46 7.53
CA GLU A 147 -9.39 -0.13 8.45
C GLU A 147 -10.41 0.81 7.80
N LEU A 148 -9.92 1.82 7.06
CA LEU A 148 -10.77 2.80 6.35
C LEU A 148 -11.77 2.16 5.39
N THR A 149 -11.43 1.00 4.84
CA THR A 149 -12.27 0.28 3.86
C THR A 149 -13.20 -0.77 4.49
N HIS A 150 -13.11 -0.96 5.82
CA HIS A 150 -13.87 -1.95 6.59
C HIS A 150 -14.76 -1.33 7.67
N PHE A 151 -14.84 0.00 7.77
CA PHE A 151 -15.89 0.63 8.54
C PHE A 151 -17.23 0.32 7.87
N ASP A 152 -17.91 -0.73 8.35
CA ASP A 152 -19.36 -0.75 8.31
C ASP A 152 -19.80 0.59 8.92
N THR A 153 -20.65 1.33 8.20
CA THR A 153 -21.02 2.71 8.53
C THR A 153 -21.24 2.85 10.02
N VAL A 154 -20.40 3.64 10.71
CA VAL A 154 -20.61 3.95 12.13
C VAL A 154 -22.06 4.42 12.23
N GLU A 155 -22.90 3.65 12.92
CA GLU A 155 -24.30 4.04 13.10
C GLU A 155 -24.31 5.46 13.66
N LYS A 156 -24.98 6.36 12.94
CA LYS A 156 -25.04 7.77 13.33
C LYS A 156 -25.46 7.82 14.80
N PRO A 157 -24.68 8.46 15.70
CA PRO A 157 -25.01 8.46 17.11
C PRO A 157 -26.41 9.05 17.29
N LYS A 158 -27.27 8.35 18.05
CA LYS A 158 -28.70 8.69 18.22
C LYS A 158 -28.93 10.16 18.63
N ILE A 159 -27.94 10.78 19.27
CA ILE A 159 -27.95 12.20 19.66
C ILE A 159 -28.09 13.17 18.48
N LEU A 160 -27.60 12.81 17.29
CA LEU A 160 -27.72 13.64 16.08
C LEU A 160 -29.11 13.61 15.44
N ASN A 161 -29.99 12.70 15.85
CA ASN A 161 -31.39 12.66 15.39
C ASN A 161 -32.27 13.62 16.21
N TRP A 162 -31.87 13.95 17.44
CA TRP A 162 -32.64 14.86 18.32
C TRP A 162 -32.56 16.32 17.87
N THR A 163 -31.41 16.76 17.34
CA THR A 163 -31.21 18.15 16.92
C THR A 163 -31.80 18.48 15.55
N CYS A 164 -32.03 17.48 14.69
CA CYS A 164 -32.59 17.68 13.35
C CYS A 164 -34.13 17.75 13.33
N ASN A 165 -34.82 17.13 14.28
CA ASN A 165 -36.29 17.12 14.34
C ASN A 165 -36.91 18.32 15.07
N LYS A 166 -36.11 19.27 15.59
CA LYS A 166 -36.61 20.45 16.33
C LYS A 166 -36.84 21.69 15.48
N LYS A 167 -36.85 21.57 14.14
CA LYS A 167 -37.05 22.69 13.21
C LYS A 167 -38.28 22.54 12.32
N VAL A 168 -39.36 21.91 12.79
CA VAL A 168 -40.69 22.06 12.16
C VAL A 168 -41.75 21.88 13.24
N ASP A 169 -41.97 22.90 14.06
CA ASP A 169 -43.21 23.08 14.81
C ASP A 169 -43.46 24.59 14.87
N ASN A 170 -44.16 25.09 13.85
CA ASN A 170 -44.88 26.37 13.81
C ASN A 170 -46.28 26.07 13.28
#